data_AF-A0AAP0MY25-F1
#
_entry.id   AF-A0AAP0MY25-F1
#
_cell.length_a   1.000
_cell.length_b   1.000
_cell.length_c   1.000
_cell.angle_alpha   90.00
_cell.angle_beta   90.00
_cell.angle_gamma   90.00
#
_symmetry.space_group_name_H-M   'P 1'
#
loop_
_entity.id
_entity.type
_entity.pdbx_description
1 polymer ?
#
loop_
_entity_poly.entity_id
_entity_poly.type
_entity_poly.pdbx_seq_one_letter_code
_entity_poly.pdbx_strand_id
1 'polypeptide(L)'
;MSYLRKQRVQEDCLSQPVTIREEPDFEVPMEDPFFCMHYKEGVSFEIMFLVNAVMHKGILNQHQLSDSFFDLLRCQPREVNVTALKHIYSYKRPVFDAYEKLKDVQEWLIKNPKLYEGPKNIDDIAEVRRLVITPTKAYCLPPEVELSNRVLRE
;
A
#
# COMPACT_ATOMS: atom_id res chain seq x y z
N MET A 1 3.72 -37.88 -7.27
CA MET A 1 4.01 -38.85 -6.20
C MET A 1 5.44 -39.44 -6.27
N SER A 2 5.94 -39.93 -7.40
CA SER A 2 7.29 -40.53 -7.49
C SER A 2 8.46 -39.54 -7.39
N TYR A 3 8.24 -38.27 -7.76
CA TYR A 3 9.25 -37.21 -7.74
C TYR A 3 9.69 -36.82 -6.31
N LEU A 4 8.75 -36.69 -5.37
CA LEU A 4 9.02 -36.26 -3.99
C LEU A 4 9.76 -37.34 -3.17
N ARG A 5 9.39 -38.61 -3.35
CA ARG A 5 10.15 -39.75 -2.77
C ARG A 5 11.60 -39.81 -3.20
N LYS A 6 11.92 -39.44 -4.46
CA LYS A 6 13.31 -39.37 -4.93
C LYS A 6 14.14 -38.32 -4.20
N GLN A 7 13.48 -37.28 -3.66
CA GLN A 7 14.13 -36.23 -2.87
C GLN A 7 14.17 -36.53 -1.36
N ARG A 8 13.76 -37.73 -0.93
CA ARG A 8 13.73 -38.16 0.49
C ARG A 8 12.91 -37.22 1.39
N VAL A 9 11.91 -36.55 0.84
CA VAL A 9 10.96 -35.77 1.63
C VAL A 9 10.09 -36.76 2.41
N GLN A 10 10.00 -36.57 3.73
CA GLN A 10 9.16 -37.40 4.58
C GLN A 10 7.69 -37.08 4.27
N GLU A 11 6.99 -38.03 3.66
CA GLU A 11 5.59 -37.89 3.27
C GLU A 11 4.70 -38.47 4.38
N ASP A 12 4.14 -37.62 5.23
CA ASP A 12 3.08 -38.03 6.15
C ASP A 12 1.76 -38.11 5.38
N CYS A 13 1.33 -39.33 5.07
CA CYS A 13 0.02 -39.58 4.48
C CYS A 13 -1.06 -39.38 5.56
N LEU A 14 -1.63 -38.19 5.63
CA LEU A 14 -2.83 -37.95 6.44
C LEU A 14 -3.97 -38.82 5.89
N SER A 15 -4.53 -39.68 6.74
CA SER A 15 -5.62 -40.61 6.38
C SER A 15 -6.93 -39.90 6.03
N GLN A 16 -7.03 -38.61 6.32
CA GLN A 16 -8.14 -37.74 5.97
C GLN A 16 -7.61 -36.39 5.47
N PRO A 17 -8.26 -35.75 4.48
CA PRO A 17 -7.93 -34.39 4.10
C PRO A 17 -8.11 -33.46 5.30
N VAL A 18 -7.11 -32.60 5.54
CA VAL A 18 -7.19 -31.55 6.57
C VAL A 18 -8.42 -30.71 6.23
N THR A 19 -9.46 -30.85 7.03
CA THR A 19 -10.69 -30.07 6.88
C THR A 19 -10.54 -28.89 7.82
N ILE A 20 -10.18 -27.73 7.29
CA ILE A 20 -10.21 -26.48 8.06
C ILE A 20 -11.68 -26.15 8.27
N ARG A 21 -12.23 -26.47 9.44
CA ARG A 21 -13.65 -26.24 9.78
C ARG A 21 -13.90 -24.91 10.48
N GLU A 22 -12.84 -24.28 10.96
CA GLU A 22 -12.87 -23.03 11.72
C GLU A 22 -11.94 -22.02 11.06
N GLU A 23 -12.10 -21.80 9.75
CA GLU A 23 -11.50 -20.63 9.14
C GLU A 23 -12.37 -19.42 9.49
N PRO A 24 -11.83 -18.37 10.15
CA PRO A 24 -12.58 -17.13 10.30
C PRO A 24 -13.01 -16.65 8.91
N ASP A 25 -14.28 -16.27 8.78
CA ASP A 25 -14.91 -15.84 7.54
C ASP A 25 -15.11 -16.94 6.46
N PHE A 26 -15.08 -18.22 6.84
CA PHE A 26 -15.50 -19.32 5.97
C PHE A 26 -16.95 -19.10 5.49
N GLU A 27 -17.18 -19.24 4.17
CA GLU A 27 -18.48 -18.98 3.50
C GLU A 27 -18.99 -17.53 3.54
N VAL A 28 -18.25 -16.59 4.12
CA VAL A 28 -18.60 -15.16 4.03
C VAL A 28 -18.23 -14.66 2.63
N PRO A 29 -19.16 -14.09 1.84
CA PRO A 29 -18.83 -13.47 0.57
C PRO A 29 -17.82 -12.34 0.81
N MET A 30 -16.69 -12.40 0.12
CA MET A 30 -15.69 -11.34 0.18
C MET A 30 -16.34 -10.03 -0.31
N GLU A 31 -16.44 -9.02 0.57
CA GLU A 31 -17.14 -7.76 0.24
C GLU A 31 -16.43 -6.97 -0.88
N ASP A 32 -15.10 -7.03 -0.93
CA ASP A 32 -14.29 -6.44 -2.00
C ASP A 32 -13.40 -7.51 -2.65
N PRO A 33 -13.47 -7.74 -3.98
CA PRO A 33 -12.55 -8.64 -4.69
C PRO A 33 -11.07 -8.24 -4.56
N PHE A 34 -10.79 -7.03 -4.08
CA PHE A 34 -9.45 -6.50 -3.91
C PHE A 34 -9.23 -5.97 -2.49
N PHE A 35 -8.14 -6.40 -1.84
CA PHE A 35 -7.79 -5.93 -0.50
C PHE A 35 -7.39 -4.44 -0.51
N CYS A 36 -8.35 -3.54 -0.35
CA CYS A 36 -8.12 -2.10 -0.30
C CYS A 36 -8.73 -1.46 0.95
N MET A 37 -8.08 -0.40 1.46
CA MET A 37 -8.67 0.47 2.46
C MET A 37 -9.59 1.48 1.76
N HIS A 38 -10.88 1.37 2.04
CA HIS A 38 -11.90 2.31 1.56
C HIS A 38 -11.79 3.68 2.22
N TYR A 39 -12.67 4.60 1.82
CA TYR A 39 -12.76 5.95 2.39
C TYR A 39 -12.68 5.97 3.93
N LYS A 40 -11.83 6.86 4.45
CA LYS A 40 -11.76 7.21 5.87
C LYS A 40 -12.04 8.70 5.99
N GLU A 41 -13.00 9.05 6.86
CA GLU A 41 -13.37 10.44 7.10
C GLU A 41 -12.16 11.26 7.56
N GLY A 42 -12.02 12.46 7.01
CA GLY A 42 -10.90 13.37 7.29
C GLY A 42 -9.58 13.03 6.58
N VAL A 43 -9.52 11.95 5.79
CA VAL A 43 -8.34 11.60 4.99
C VAL A 43 -8.64 11.81 3.51
N SER A 44 -7.79 12.57 2.81
CA SER A 44 -8.00 12.85 1.39
C SER A 44 -7.83 11.58 0.54
N PHE A 45 -8.51 11.53 -0.60
CA PHE A 45 -8.41 10.42 -1.55
C PHE A 45 -6.95 10.14 -1.95
N GLU A 46 -6.15 11.20 -2.17
CA GLU A 46 -4.76 11.06 -2.56
C GLU A 46 -3.90 10.37 -1.49
N ILE A 47 -4.07 10.77 -0.22
CA ILE A 47 -3.37 10.13 0.90
C ILE A 47 -3.83 8.68 1.00
N MET A 48 -5.13 8.43 0.87
CA MET A 48 -5.68 7.09 0.96
C MET A 48 -5.20 6.17 -0.17
N PHE A 49 -5.09 6.72 -1.38
CA PHE A 49 -4.52 6.01 -2.52
C PHE A 49 -3.05 5.63 -2.27
N LEU A 50 -2.27 6.51 -1.66
CA LEU A 50 -0.87 6.20 -1.28
C LEU A 50 -0.79 5.17 -0.16
N VAL A 51 -1.66 5.22 0.85
CA VAL A 51 -1.75 4.17 1.88
C VAL A 51 -2.00 2.81 1.22
N ASN A 52 -2.97 2.75 0.32
CA ASN A 52 -3.25 1.55 -0.47
C ASN A 52 -2.04 1.12 -1.31
N ALA A 53 -1.33 2.02 -1.97
CA ALA A 53 -0.13 1.68 -2.74
C ALA A 53 0.98 1.07 -1.85
N VAL A 54 1.23 1.65 -0.68
CA VAL A 54 2.22 1.13 0.29
C VAL A 54 1.79 -0.24 0.85
N MET A 55 0.51 -0.41 1.14
CA MET A 55 -0.08 -1.66 1.62
C MET A 55 -0.01 -2.76 0.55
N HIS A 56 -0.45 -2.48 -0.69
CA HIS A 56 -0.41 -3.46 -1.78
C HIS A 56 1.02 -3.88 -2.16
N LYS A 57 2.01 -2.99 -1.97
CA LYS A 57 3.43 -3.34 -2.11
C LYS A 57 3.91 -4.32 -1.02
N GLY A 58 3.18 -4.44 0.08
CA GLY A 58 3.52 -5.28 1.23
C GLY A 58 4.49 -4.63 2.21
N ILE A 59 4.63 -3.29 2.16
CA ILE A 59 5.48 -2.56 3.12
C ILE A 59 4.74 -2.38 4.46
N LEU A 60 3.45 -2.03 4.39
CA LEU A 60 2.56 -1.96 5.54
C LEU A 60 1.58 -3.12 5.50
N ASN A 61 1.30 -3.70 6.66
CA ASN A 61 0.28 -4.73 6.80
C ASN A 61 -1.06 -4.09 7.18
N GLN A 62 -2.15 -4.51 6.54
CA GLN A 62 -3.51 -4.03 6.82
C GLN A 62 -3.87 -4.11 8.32
N HIS A 63 -3.43 -5.17 9.00
CA HIS A 63 -3.75 -5.40 10.42
C HIS A 63 -3.03 -4.41 11.35
N GLN A 64 -2.09 -3.63 10.82
CA GLN A 64 -1.34 -2.61 11.55
C GLN A 64 -1.87 -1.19 11.28
N LEU A 65 -2.86 -1.04 10.40
CA LEU A 65 -3.50 0.24 10.08
C LEU A 65 -4.62 0.54 11.09
N SER A 66 -4.24 0.87 12.31
CA SER A 66 -5.16 1.26 13.39
C SER A 66 -5.82 2.62 13.13
N ASP A 67 -6.89 2.93 13.87
CA ASP A 67 -7.49 4.28 13.81
C ASP A 67 -6.49 5.37 14.22
N SER A 68 -5.57 5.08 15.16
CA SER A 68 -4.48 6.00 15.53
C SER A 68 -3.52 6.31 14.38
N PHE A 69 -3.29 5.36 13.46
CA PHE A 69 -2.52 5.60 12.24
C PHE A 69 -3.24 6.62 11.34
N PHE A 70 -4.57 6.49 11.20
CA PHE A 70 -5.35 7.46 10.43
C PHE A 70 -5.46 8.81 11.13
N ASP A 71 -5.46 8.86 12.47
CA ASP A 71 -5.38 10.11 13.23
C ASP A 71 -4.07 10.87 12.96
N LEU A 72 -2.93 10.18 12.85
CA LEU A 72 -1.67 10.82 12.44
C LEU A 72 -1.78 11.46 11.05
N LEU A 73 -2.47 10.80 10.12
CA LEU A 73 -2.68 11.35 8.78
C LEU A 73 -3.61 12.59 8.83
N ARG A 74 -4.62 12.60 9.69
CA ARG A 74 -5.52 13.75 9.86
C ARG A 74 -4.83 14.96 10.48
N CYS A 75 -3.91 14.73 11.41
CA CYS A 75 -3.23 15.80 12.16
C CYS A 75 -2.11 16.50 11.38
N GLN A 76 -1.69 15.99 10.23
CA GLN A 76 -0.55 16.52 9.48
C GLN A 76 -0.95 17.16 8.14
N PRO A 77 -0.18 18.16 7.66
CA PRO A 77 -0.40 18.74 6.34
C PRO A 77 -0.31 17.70 5.23
N ARG A 78 -1.07 17.95 4.15
CA ARG A 78 -1.12 17.07 2.97
C ARG A 78 0.27 16.78 2.41
N GLU A 79 1.11 17.79 2.28
CA GLU A 79 2.45 17.72 1.67
C GLU A 79 3.37 16.81 2.50
N VAL A 80 3.28 16.90 3.83
CA VAL A 80 4.02 16.04 4.76
C VAL A 80 3.58 14.59 4.61
N ASN A 81 2.26 14.33 4.57
CA ASN A 81 1.72 12.99 4.42
C ASN A 81 2.08 12.35 3.08
N VAL A 82 1.93 13.10 1.98
CA VAL A 82 2.28 12.62 0.64
C VAL A 82 3.77 12.27 0.57
N THR A 83 4.63 13.14 1.09
CA THR A 83 6.08 12.92 1.10
C THR A 83 6.46 11.74 2.00
N ALA A 84 5.84 11.62 3.19
CA ALA A 84 6.08 10.53 4.11
C ALA A 84 5.71 9.17 3.50
N LEU A 85 4.54 9.07 2.87
CA LEU A 85 4.08 7.83 2.25
C LEU A 85 4.90 7.48 1.00
N LYS A 86 5.29 8.46 0.17
CA LYS A 86 6.24 8.25 -0.95
C LYS A 86 7.59 7.75 -0.44
N HIS A 87 8.09 8.29 0.67
CA HIS A 87 9.32 7.82 1.31
C HIS A 87 9.20 6.39 1.85
N ILE A 88 8.12 6.06 2.56
CA ILE A 88 7.86 4.69 3.05
C ILE A 88 7.71 3.71 1.86
N TYR A 89 7.03 4.12 0.79
CA TYR A 89 6.90 3.30 -0.42
C TYR A 89 8.26 2.95 -1.01
N SER A 90 9.28 3.81 -0.88
CA SER A 90 10.63 3.53 -1.42
C SER A 90 11.34 2.36 -0.73
N TYR A 91 10.84 1.90 0.43
CA TYR A 91 11.47 0.81 1.16
C TYR A 91 11.39 -0.52 0.42
N LYS A 92 12.35 -1.39 0.74
CA LYS A 92 12.48 -2.74 0.17
C LYS A 92 11.96 -3.83 1.10
N ARG A 93 11.75 -3.51 2.38
CA ARG A 93 11.37 -4.49 3.41
C ARG A 93 10.10 -4.03 4.11
N PRO A 94 9.28 -4.98 4.60
CA PRO A 94 8.13 -4.68 5.43
C PRO A 94 8.53 -3.92 6.70
N VAL A 95 7.61 -3.08 7.15
CA VAL A 95 7.69 -2.37 8.42
C VAL A 95 6.85 -3.13 9.45
N PHE A 96 7.38 -3.28 10.67
CA PHE A 96 6.69 -4.00 11.74
C PHE A 96 5.66 -3.18 12.50
N ASP A 97 5.84 -1.86 12.58
CA ASP A 97 4.88 -0.96 13.23
C ASP A 97 4.60 0.20 12.28
N ALA A 98 3.40 0.18 11.70
CA ALA A 98 2.97 1.20 10.74
C ALA A 98 2.83 2.59 11.38
N TYR A 99 2.34 2.64 12.63
CA TYR A 99 2.07 3.87 13.36
C TYR A 99 3.38 4.56 13.75
N GLU A 100 4.25 3.86 14.47
CA GLU A 100 5.53 4.42 14.91
C GLU A 100 6.36 4.83 13.70
N LYS A 101 6.34 4.02 12.62
CA LYS A 101 7.12 4.36 11.44
C LYS A 101 6.61 5.59 10.70
N LEU A 102 5.29 5.75 10.57
CA LEU A 102 4.72 6.94 9.96
C LEU A 102 5.05 8.18 10.80
N LYS A 103 4.90 8.08 12.11
CA LYS A 103 5.21 9.15 13.07
C LYS A 103 6.67 9.59 12.96
N ASP A 104 7.61 8.65 13.00
CA ASP A 104 9.05 8.92 12.85
C ASP A 104 9.36 9.70 11.57
N VAL A 105 8.77 9.27 10.45
CA VAL A 105 9.00 9.90 9.14
C VAL A 105 8.37 11.29 9.10
N GLN A 106 7.15 11.48 9.64
CA GLN A 106 6.50 12.78 9.73
C GLN A 106 7.30 13.74 10.60
N GLU A 107 7.75 13.32 11.80
CA GLU A 107 8.57 14.14 12.69
C GLU A 107 9.91 14.53 12.04
N TRP A 108 10.53 13.60 11.32
CA TRP A 108 11.74 13.88 10.56
C TRP A 108 11.51 14.91 9.45
N LEU A 109 10.39 14.81 8.71
CA LEU A 109 10.03 15.77 7.66
C LEU A 109 9.75 17.16 8.23
N ILE A 110 8.99 17.26 9.32
CA ILE A 110 8.69 18.54 9.99
C ILE A 110 9.97 19.25 10.44
N LYS A 111 10.97 18.49 10.92
CA LYS A 111 12.29 19.03 11.28
C LYS A 111 13.11 19.47 10.05
N ASN A 112 12.75 19.04 8.85
CA ASN A 112 13.47 19.31 7.60
C ASN A 112 12.53 19.81 6.48
N PRO A 113 12.01 21.05 6.56
CA PRO A 113 10.98 21.57 5.65
C PRO A 113 11.34 21.48 4.16
N LYS A 114 12.63 21.64 3.85
CA LYS A 114 13.19 21.56 2.49
C LYS A 114 12.91 20.24 1.76
N LEU A 115 12.52 19.18 2.48
CA LEU A 115 12.28 17.86 1.91
C LEU A 115 10.86 17.68 1.34
N TYR A 116 9.90 18.48 1.80
CA TYR A 116 8.52 18.44 1.30
C TYR A 116 8.06 19.76 0.68
N GLU A 117 8.81 20.86 0.88
CA GLU A 117 8.67 22.10 0.13
C GLU A 117 9.26 21.93 -1.28
N GLY A 118 8.57 21.19 -2.13
CA GLY A 118 8.92 21.04 -3.55
C GLY A 118 8.75 22.35 -4.34
N PRO A 119 9.35 22.44 -5.55
CA PRO A 119 9.12 23.59 -6.43
C PRO A 119 7.62 23.73 -6.73
N LYS A 120 7.11 24.96 -6.60
CA LYS A 120 5.71 25.29 -6.93
C LYS A 120 5.45 24.95 -8.40
N ASN A 121 4.47 24.07 -8.62
CA ASN A 121 3.76 23.76 -9.86
C ASN A 121 4.54 24.03 -11.16
N ILE A 122 5.11 22.98 -11.74
CA ILE A 122 5.47 22.97 -13.16
C ILE A 122 4.19 22.58 -13.90
N ASP A 123 3.54 23.55 -14.57
CA ASP A 123 2.20 23.40 -15.17
C ASP A 123 2.11 22.28 -16.22
N ASP A 124 3.23 21.82 -16.77
CA ASP A 124 3.29 20.76 -17.79
C ASP A 124 3.43 19.33 -17.21
N ILE A 125 3.39 19.16 -15.88
CA ILE A 125 3.52 17.85 -15.22
C ILE A 125 2.16 17.34 -14.73
N ALA A 126 1.70 16.21 -15.29
CA ALA A 126 0.53 15.49 -14.80
C ALA A 126 0.96 14.29 -13.95
N GLU A 127 0.49 14.23 -12.69
CA GLU A 127 0.64 13.04 -11.85
C GLU A 127 -0.48 12.03 -12.17
N VAL A 128 -0.11 10.87 -12.72
CA VAL A 128 -1.07 9.81 -13.08
C VAL A 128 -1.08 8.71 -12.01
N ARG A 129 -2.26 8.46 -11.44
CA ARG A 129 -2.50 7.37 -10.47
C ARG A 129 -2.91 6.10 -11.22
N ARG A 130 -2.16 5.00 -11.05
CA ARG A 130 -2.38 3.76 -11.80
C ARG A 130 -2.91 2.65 -10.88
N LEU A 131 -3.97 1.98 -11.32
CA LEU A 131 -4.50 0.77 -10.70
C LEU A 131 -4.25 -0.39 -11.67
N VAL A 132 -3.52 -1.40 -11.23
CA VAL A 132 -3.28 -2.62 -12.02
C VAL A 132 -4.23 -3.70 -11.54
N ILE A 133 -5.05 -4.21 -12.45
CA ILE A 133 -6.00 -5.29 -12.16
C ILE A 133 -5.49 -6.57 -12.82
N THR A 134 -5.39 -7.63 -12.04
CA THR A 134 -5.04 -8.99 -12.45
C THR A 134 -6.20 -9.92 -12.10
N PRO A 135 -6.25 -11.15 -12.65
CA PRO A 135 -7.33 -12.08 -12.34
C PRO A 135 -7.50 -12.39 -10.85
N THR A 136 -6.47 -12.18 -10.02
CA THR A 136 -6.48 -12.53 -8.60
C THR A 136 -6.29 -11.35 -7.66
N LYS A 137 -5.86 -10.18 -8.14
CA LYS A 137 -5.50 -9.02 -7.32
C LYS A 137 -5.67 -7.71 -8.09
N ALA A 138 -5.96 -6.62 -7.37
CA ALA A 138 -5.73 -5.28 -7.85
C ALA A 138 -4.73 -4.59 -6.93
N TYR A 139 -3.85 -3.76 -7.50
CA TYR A 139 -2.90 -2.98 -6.72
C TYR A 139 -2.69 -1.58 -7.29
N CYS A 140 -2.64 -0.62 -6.38
CA CYS A 140 -2.31 0.77 -6.67
C CYS A 140 -0.79 0.94 -6.83
N LEU A 141 -0.39 1.73 -7.82
CA LEU A 141 0.97 2.22 -7.96
C LEU A 141 1.02 3.71 -7.61
N PRO A 142 2.08 4.21 -6.96
CA PRO A 142 2.19 5.61 -6.61
C PRO A 142 2.13 6.48 -7.88
N PRO A 143 1.71 7.75 -7.75
CA PRO A 143 1.64 8.64 -8.90
C PRO A 143 3.01 8.79 -9.58
N GLU A 144 3.05 8.48 -10.87
CA GLU A 144 4.23 8.70 -11.72
C GLU A 144 4.03 9.98 -12.53
N VAL A 145 5.14 10.71 -12.74
CA VAL A 145 5.15 11.89 -13.61
C VAL A 145 5.16 11.39 -15.05
N GLU A 146 4.04 11.59 -15.74
CA GLU A 146 3.98 11.38 -17.18
C GLU A 146 4.11 12.73 -17.88
N LEU A 147 5.09 12.84 -18.77
CA LEU A 147 5.18 13.99 -19.67
C LEU A 147 4.18 13.77 -20.79
N SER A 148 3.23 14.69 -20.94
CA SER A 148 2.33 14.65 -22.09
C SER A 148 3.18 14.85 -23.35
N ASN A 149 3.19 13.87 -24.26
CA ASN A 149 3.70 14.07 -25.61
C ASN A 149 2.70 14.94 -26.39
N ARG A 150 2.59 16.22 -26.02
CA ARG A 150 1.72 17.18 -26.71
C ARG A 150 2.36 17.51 -28.06
N VAL A 151 1.89 16.85 -29.11
CA VAL A 151 2.20 17.23 -30.49
C VAL A 151 1.37 18.48 -30.82
N LEU A 152 2.03 19.64 -30.93
CA LEU A 152 1.43 20.82 -31.55
C LEU A 152 1.24 20.50 -33.03
N ARG A 153 -0.01 20.45 -33.51
CA ARG A 153 -0.30 20.41 -34.94
C ARG A 153 -0.42 21.85 -35.41
N GLU A 154 0.52 22.27 -36.26
CA GLU A 154 0.43 23.52 -37.04
C GLU A 154 -0.48 23.35 -38.26
#